data_AF-A0A395UWB2-F1
#
_entry.id   AF-A0A395UWB2-F1
#
_cell.length_a   1.000
_cell.length_b   1.000
_cell.length_c   1.000
_cell.angle_alpha   90.00
_cell.angle_beta   90.00
_cell.angle_gamma   90.00
#
_symmetry.space_group_name_H-M   'P 1'
#
loop_
_entity.id
_entity.type
_entity.pdbx_description
1 polymer ?
#
loop_
_entity_poly.entity_id
_entity_poly.type
_entity_poly.pdbx_seq_one_letter_code
_entity_poly.pdbx_strand_id
1 'polypeptide(L)'
;MKKLKKRFIVPAVVFILSMCALIGLIYIVGKSQEQQNRTNAKLNAMTYAERIKGELMEGIGFTDTLKQVVISDDGNINGFYDVAANMMDTSIQSIQIAPNGVVTEIYPEEGNESGKIDLINDSDRGEISRYARDNDTVIVQGPFKLKQGGCGIAVRNPVYLEDENGQKSFWGFTIVILKVPDIFSASVEALSDFGYKYSLQKSAAPWDDSYEWVYGSKKELNNPVIYDFDVYGDKWRLEILPKSGFYNNRYLLYLFIGGVIIVLLLTGLTAALIFINENRKNFKRLAVTDALTGIYNRHGFDEQVEQYMRQNPQKHCVVAMLDIDDFKLVNDMYGHAAGDGALKKLAESMKQYFSKDVILGRNGGDEFSIFMPDCTIVEVKPFLKKFTEETRNFYCKGEAHTFTISLGFAEYPVLADNRSKLMRCADMALYEVKMRGKNGCMAYREGKHIKSRAKLGFAVKDIINNLPGAFIVYRADKENDEILLANSELLRLTGCKNMDELLAYTGKSFRNLIRPDEQESCQKSIWSQINGGHSNDYIFFHMRKADGTYISVLDHGRIVDSVHNGRVFYVMIIDLKSLQRHYGDCLELVEK
;
A
#
# COMPACT_ATOMS: atom_id res chain seq x y z
N MET A 1 14.99 -3.05 12.41
CA MET A 1 14.09 -2.25 13.28
C MET A 1 13.55 -0.96 12.65
N LYS A 2 14.35 -0.04 12.07
CA LYS A 2 13.84 1.23 11.49
C LYS A 2 12.78 1.08 10.37
N LYS A 3 12.91 0.08 9.48
CA LYS A 3 11.94 -0.19 8.39
C LYS A 3 10.58 -0.69 8.90
N LEU A 4 10.58 -1.68 9.80
CA LEU A 4 9.35 -2.16 10.43
C LEU A 4 8.59 -1.02 11.15
N LYS A 5 9.31 -0.13 11.85
CA LYS A 5 8.68 1.03 12.50
C LYS A 5 7.97 1.94 11.50
N LYS A 6 8.57 2.27 10.36
CA LYS A 6 7.93 3.12 9.34
C LYS A 6 6.66 2.50 8.74
N ARG A 7 6.63 1.19 8.56
CA ARG A 7 5.50 0.45 7.96
C ARG A 7 4.21 0.57 8.78
N PHE A 8 4.31 0.72 10.10
CA PHE A 8 3.16 0.86 11.00
C PHE A 8 2.92 2.29 11.47
N ILE A 9 3.99 3.07 11.68
CA ILE A 9 3.87 4.45 12.22
C ILE A 9 3.20 5.38 11.22
N VAL A 10 3.57 5.33 9.93
CA VAL A 10 3.04 6.30 8.95
C VAL A 10 1.54 6.11 8.73
N PRO A 11 1.01 4.89 8.49
CA PRO A 11 -0.43 4.69 8.39
C PRO A 11 -1.16 5.05 9.69
N ALA A 12 -0.59 4.75 10.86
CA ALA A 12 -1.20 5.10 12.15
C ALA A 12 -1.31 6.61 12.35
N VAL A 13 -0.27 7.37 11.97
CA VAL A 13 -0.30 8.84 12.04
C VAL A 13 -1.36 9.41 11.08
N VAL A 14 -1.44 8.89 9.85
CA VAL A 14 -2.48 9.29 8.88
C VAL A 14 -3.88 9.02 9.42
N PHE A 15 -4.09 7.84 10.03
CA PHE A 15 -5.36 7.48 10.65
C PHE A 15 -5.75 8.45 11.77
N ILE A 16 -4.83 8.73 12.69
CA ILE A 16 -5.08 9.62 13.84
C ILE A 16 -5.41 11.03 13.35
N LEU A 17 -4.58 11.60 12.47
CA LEU A 17 -4.80 12.97 11.95
C LEU A 17 -6.12 13.07 11.19
N SER A 18 -6.44 12.07 10.36
CA SER A 18 -7.69 12.07 9.60
C SER A 18 -8.92 11.91 10.49
N MET A 19 -8.82 11.12 11.56
CA MET A 19 -9.91 10.98 12.54
C MET A 19 -10.11 12.27 13.34
N CYS A 20 -9.03 12.94 13.76
CA CYS A 20 -9.12 14.26 14.40
C CYS A 20 -9.77 15.30 13.48
N ALA A 21 -9.40 15.32 12.19
CA ALA A 21 -10.01 16.21 11.21
C ALA A 21 -11.51 15.90 11.02
N LEU A 22 -11.90 14.63 10.96
CA LEU A 22 -13.30 14.22 10.84
C LEU A 22 -14.13 14.67 12.06
N ILE A 23 -13.62 14.46 13.27
CA ILE A 23 -14.28 14.89 14.52
C ILE A 23 -14.44 16.42 14.52
N GLY A 24 -13.39 17.16 14.15
CA GLY A 24 -13.45 18.61 14.02
C GLY A 24 -14.49 19.08 13.00
N LEU A 25 -14.57 18.43 11.84
CA LEU A 25 -15.56 18.73 10.81
C LEU A 25 -16.99 18.48 11.31
N ILE A 26 -17.26 17.35 11.96
CA ILE A 26 -18.57 17.02 12.53
C ILE A 26 -18.98 18.06 13.57
N TYR A 27 -18.05 18.50 14.42
CA TYR A 27 -18.32 19.52 15.42
C TYR A 27 -18.68 20.87 14.79
N ILE A 28 -17.93 21.33 13.78
CA ILE A 28 -18.19 22.59 13.06
C ILE A 28 -19.56 22.55 12.39
N VAL A 29 -19.85 21.46 11.67
CA VAL A 29 -21.13 21.27 10.97
C VAL A 29 -22.29 21.21 11.96
N GLY A 30 -22.15 20.47 13.06
CA GLY A 30 -23.16 20.37 14.12
C GLY A 30 -23.45 21.72 14.77
N LYS A 31 -22.41 22.49 15.10
CA LYS A 31 -22.55 23.83 15.69
C LYS A 31 -23.20 24.83 14.72
N SER A 32 -22.83 24.78 13.44
CA SER A 32 -23.44 25.61 12.40
C SER A 32 -24.93 25.30 12.23
N GLN A 33 -25.29 24.01 12.24
CA GLN A 33 -26.69 23.59 12.15
C GLN A 33 -27.51 24.04 13.36
N GLU A 34 -26.97 23.90 14.57
CA GLU A 34 -27.64 24.36 15.79
C GLU A 34 -27.94 25.86 15.70
N GLN A 35 -26.95 26.67 15.31
CA GLN A 35 -27.10 28.11 15.20
C GLN A 35 -28.17 28.51 14.18
N GLN A 36 -28.20 27.85 13.03
CA GLN A 36 -29.22 28.06 12.00
C GLN A 36 -30.62 27.69 12.51
N ASN A 37 -30.76 26.53 13.15
CA ASN A 37 -32.04 26.07 13.70
C ASN A 37 -32.54 26.96 14.84
N ARG A 38 -31.65 27.45 15.70
CA ARG A 38 -32.00 28.44 16.73
C ARG A 38 -32.44 29.78 16.13
N THR A 39 -31.80 30.22 15.06
CA THR A 39 -32.18 31.46 14.37
C THR A 39 -33.58 31.33 13.76
N ASN A 40 -33.86 30.22 13.08
CA ASN A 40 -35.20 29.94 12.55
C ASN A 40 -36.25 29.82 13.65
N ALA A 41 -35.94 29.12 14.75
CA ALA A 41 -36.82 29.03 15.91
C ALA A 41 -37.06 30.42 16.52
N LYS A 42 -36.08 31.31 16.55
CA LYS A 42 -36.25 32.70 17.03
C LYS A 42 -37.18 33.51 16.15
N LEU A 43 -37.05 33.40 14.84
CA LEU A 43 -37.95 34.06 13.88
C LEU A 43 -39.39 33.55 14.03
N ASN A 44 -39.56 32.23 14.20
CA ASN A 44 -40.86 31.64 14.46
C ASN A 44 -41.43 32.08 15.82
N ALA A 45 -40.62 32.07 16.88
CA ALA A 45 -41.05 32.52 18.21
C ALA A 45 -41.57 33.96 18.14
N MET A 46 -40.82 34.86 17.50
CA MET A 46 -41.25 36.24 17.24
C MET A 46 -42.58 36.27 16.46
N THR A 47 -42.68 35.52 15.36
CA THR A 47 -43.86 35.54 14.49
C THR A 47 -45.12 35.09 15.22
N TYR A 48 -45.04 33.98 15.97
CA TYR A 48 -46.19 33.46 16.71
C TYR A 48 -46.49 34.27 17.97
N ALA A 49 -45.48 34.85 18.62
CA ALA A 49 -45.70 35.78 19.73
C ALA A 49 -46.47 37.03 19.27
N GLU A 50 -46.09 37.64 18.14
CA GLU A 50 -46.83 38.79 17.60
C GLU A 50 -48.24 38.43 17.13
N ARG A 51 -48.46 37.20 16.64
CA ARG A 51 -49.81 36.69 16.32
C ARG A 51 -50.66 36.50 17.57
N ILE A 52 -50.13 35.85 18.61
CA ILE A 52 -50.80 35.68 19.91
C ILE A 52 -51.11 37.05 20.51
N LYS A 53 -50.17 37.99 20.43
CA LYS A 53 -50.40 39.38 20.84
C LYS A 53 -51.59 40.01 20.10
N GLY A 54 -51.64 39.87 18.78
CA GLY A 54 -52.77 40.37 17.98
C GLY A 54 -54.11 39.75 18.39
N GLU A 55 -54.15 38.42 18.54
CA GLU A 55 -55.34 37.66 18.99
C GLU A 55 -55.80 38.08 20.40
N LEU A 56 -54.86 38.27 21.33
CA LEU A 56 -55.16 38.79 22.67
C LEU A 56 -55.66 40.23 22.61
N MET A 57 -55.05 41.10 21.80
CA MET A 57 -55.49 42.49 21.64
C MET A 57 -56.89 42.59 21.04
N GLU A 58 -57.26 41.72 20.10
CA GLU A 58 -58.61 41.62 19.56
C GLU A 58 -59.62 41.22 20.65
N GLY A 59 -59.30 40.21 21.46
CA GLY A 59 -60.11 39.82 22.62
C GLY A 59 -60.25 40.94 23.66
N ILE A 60 -59.23 41.77 23.83
CA ILE A 60 -59.26 42.93 24.73
C ILE A 60 -60.11 44.07 24.13
N GLY A 61 -60.11 44.26 22.80
CA GLY A 61 -60.90 45.27 22.10
C GLY A 61 -62.42 45.18 22.33
N PHE A 62 -62.93 44.02 22.74
CA PHE A 62 -64.31 43.89 23.20
C PHE A 62 -64.59 44.76 24.44
N THR A 63 -63.65 44.86 25.38
CA THR A 63 -63.81 45.74 26.55
C THR A 63 -63.83 47.22 26.18
N ASP A 64 -63.06 47.62 25.16
CA ASP A 64 -63.06 49.00 24.65
C ASP A 64 -64.40 49.35 23.98
N THR A 65 -64.96 48.42 23.21
CA THR A 65 -66.27 48.59 22.60
C THR A 65 -67.35 48.80 23.67
N LEU A 66 -67.36 47.95 24.70
CA LEU A 66 -68.28 48.10 25.83
C LEU A 66 -68.05 49.41 26.59
N LYS A 67 -66.79 49.81 26.77
CA LYS A 67 -66.44 51.08 27.43
C LYS A 67 -67.03 52.25 26.65
N GLN A 68 -66.96 52.24 25.33
CA GLN A 68 -67.59 53.28 24.49
C GLN A 68 -69.11 53.26 24.58
N VAL A 69 -69.75 52.09 24.63
CA VAL A 69 -71.21 51.99 24.83
C VAL A 69 -71.61 52.62 26.16
N VAL A 70 -70.93 52.27 27.25
CA VAL A 70 -71.19 52.83 28.59
C VAL A 70 -71.00 54.35 28.61
N ILE A 71 -69.93 54.86 27.99
CA ILE A 71 -69.67 56.31 27.92
C ILE A 71 -70.75 57.01 27.08
N SER A 72 -71.19 56.41 25.98
CA SER A 72 -72.19 57.01 25.08
C SER A 72 -73.59 57.13 25.68
N ASP A 73 -73.93 56.28 26.65
CA ASP A 73 -75.20 56.29 27.39
C ASP A 73 -75.03 56.90 28.79
N ASP A 74 -73.99 57.72 29.02
CA ASP A 74 -73.71 58.43 30.29
C ASP A 74 -73.70 57.50 31.53
N GLY A 75 -73.08 56.33 31.39
CA GLY A 75 -73.00 55.33 32.45
C GLY A 75 -74.25 54.48 32.63
N ASN A 76 -75.30 54.73 31.86
CA ASN A 76 -76.45 53.86 31.79
C ASN A 76 -76.14 52.62 30.93
N ILE A 77 -76.88 51.55 31.18
CA ILE A 77 -76.53 50.21 30.71
C ILE A 77 -77.69 49.54 29.97
N ASN A 78 -78.56 50.36 29.38
CA ASN A 78 -79.72 49.89 28.66
C ASN A 78 -79.29 49.03 27.45
N GLY A 79 -79.78 47.79 27.36
CA GLY A 79 -79.45 46.89 26.26
C GLY A 79 -78.12 46.15 26.41
N PHE A 80 -77.50 46.11 27.61
CA PHE A 80 -76.28 45.32 27.87
C PHE A 80 -76.36 43.90 27.33
N TYR A 81 -77.45 43.20 27.61
CA TYR A 81 -77.63 41.81 27.21
C TYR A 81 -77.65 41.63 25.69
N ASP A 82 -78.25 42.55 24.95
CA ASP A 82 -78.28 42.50 23.48
C ASP A 82 -76.89 42.78 22.89
N VAL A 83 -76.18 43.77 23.45
CA VAL A 83 -74.81 44.10 23.05
C VAL A 83 -73.87 42.93 23.35
N ALA A 84 -73.91 42.40 24.58
CA ALA A 84 -73.09 41.28 25.00
C ALA A 84 -73.41 40.01 24.19
N ALA A 85 -74.68 39.72 23.90
CA ALA A 85 -75.08 38.58 23.08
C ALA A 85 -74.51 38.64 21.66
N ASN A 86 -74.51 39.83 21.05
CA ASN A 86 -73.96 40.02 19.70
C ASN A 86 -72.42 40.03 19.67
N MET A 87 -71.77 40.34 20.80
CA MET A 87 -70.31 40.33 20.93
C MET A 87 -69.74 38.98 21.35
N MET A 88 -70.58 38.04 21.80
CA MET A 88 -70.10 36.71 22.18
C MET A 88 -69.50 35.98 20.97
N ASP A 89 -68.29 35.47 21.18
CA ASP A 89 -67.62 34.55 20.28
C ASP A 89 -67.20 33.28 21.05
N THR A 90 -66.82 32.24 20.31
CA THR A 90 -66.23 31.00 20.82
C THR A 90 -65.04 31.21 21.75
N SER A 91 -64.30 32.31 21.65
CA SER A 91 -63.18 32.64 22.56
C SER A 91 -63.60 33.30 23.88
N ILE A 92 -64.85 33.75 24.02
CA ILE A 92 -65.35 34.47 25.19
C ILE A 92 -66.17 33.53 26.08
N GLN A 93 -65.87 33.51 27.38
CA GLN A 93 -66.64 32.80 28.40
C GLN A 93 -67.79 33.64 28.94
N SER A 94 -67.52 34.92 29.23
CA SER A 94 -68.54 35.87 29.67
C SER A 94 -68.10 37.31 29.48
N ILE A 95 -69.08 38.18 29.34
CA ILE A 95 -68.95 39.63 29.29
C ILE A 95 -69.64 40.19 30.54
N GLN A 96 -69.03 41.16 31.19
CA GLN A 96 -69.51 41.70 32.47
C GLN A 96 -69.23 43.20 32.56
N ILE A 97 -69.98 43.86 33.43
CA ILE A 97 -69.78 45.25 33.82
C ILE A 97 -69.84 45.38 35.33
N ALA A 98 -69.06 46.32 35.85
CA ALA A 98 -68.93 46.51 37.28
C ALA A 98 -68.98 47.99 37.68
N PRO A 99 -70.18 48.60 37.73
CA PRO A 99 -70.36 49.95 38.28
C PRO A 99 -69.80 50.03 39.71
N ASN A 100 -69.05 51.09 40.00
CA ASN A 100 -68.30 51.31 41.25
C ASN A 100 -67.35 50.14 41.62
N GLY A 101 -66.99 49.29 40.66
CA GLY A 101 -66.18 48.09 40.88
C GLY A 101 -66.94 46.86 41.36
N VAL A 102 -68.28 46.91 41.46
CA VAL A 102 -69.11 45.76 41.83
C VAL A 102 -69.76 45.19 40.57
N VAL A 103 -69.52 43.91 40.27
CA VAL A 103 -70.09 43.27 39.07
C VAL A 103 -71.61 43.15 39.22
N THR A 104 -72.37 43.90 38.41
CA THR A 104 -73.84 43.92 38.46
C THR A 104 -74.47 43.05 37.37
N GLU A 105 -74.00 43.19 36.12
CA GLU A 105 -74.51 42.44 34.96
C GLU A 105 -73.44 41.50 34.39
N ILE A 106 -73.87 40.29 34.02
CA ILE A 106 -73.03 39.23 33.45
C ILE A 106 -73.81 38.52 32.36
N TYR A 107 -73.18 38.28 31.21
CA TYR A 107 -73.73 37.48 30.12
C TYR A 107 -72.73 36.45 29.58
N PRO A 108 -73.13 35.18 29.36
CA PRO A 108 -74.36 34.57 29.86
C PRO A 108 -74.32 34.46 31.39
N GLU A 109 -75.47 34.63 32.04
CA GLU A 109 -75.56 34.56 33.50
C GLU A 109 -75.40 33.12 34.01
N GLU A 110 -75.96 32.14 33.29
CA GLU A 110 -75.93 30.72 33.66
C GLU A 110 -74.49 30.20 33.84
N GLY A 111 -74.18 29.78 35.06
CA GLY A 111 -72.87 29.25 35.47
C GLY A 111 -71.82 30.31 35.81
N ASN A 112 -72.10 31.61 35.58
CA ASN A 112 -71.19 32.71 35.87
C ASN A 112 -71.66 33.57 37.08
N GLU A 113 -72.70 33.16 37.79
CA GLU A 113 -73.37 33.93 38.86
C GLU A 113 -72.42 34.28 40.01
N SER A 114 -71.45 33.40 40.30
CA SER A 114 -70.41 33.66 41.31
C SER A 114 -69.41 34.75 40.91
N GLY A 115 -69.51 35.28 39.70
CA GLY A 115 -68.75 36.44 39.25
C GLY A 115 -69.27 37.77 39.79
N LYS A 116 -70.50 37.81 40.36
CA LYS A 116 -71.11 39.01 40.97
C LYS A 116 -70.44 39.35 42.31
N ILE A 117 -69.25 39.93 42.25
CA ILE A 117 -68.42 40.27 43.41
C ILE A 117 -67.96 41.73 43.37
N ASP A 118 -67.51 42.23 44.52
CA ASP A 118 -66.84 43.53 44.64
C ASP A 118 -65.35 43.38 44.27
N LEU A 119 -64.97 43.82 43.08
CA LEU A 119 -63.61 43.69 42.55
C LEU A 119 -62.60 44.55 43.28
N ILE A 120 -63.02 45.63 43.93
CA ILE A 120 -62.12 46.57 44.60
C ILE A 120 -61.72 46.04 45.98
N ASN A 121 -62.64 45.36 46.67
CA ASN A 121 -62.43 44.86 48.03
C ASN A 121 -62.15 43.35 48.11
N ASP A 122 -62.19 42.63 46.98
CA ASP A 122 -61.87 41.20 46.90
C ASP A 122 -60.41 40.89 47.31
N SER A 123 -60.20 39.76 47.99
CA SER A 123 -58.87 39.36 48.49
C SER A 123 -57.89 39.01 47.37
N ASP A 124 -58.38 38.48 46.25
CA ASP A 124 -57.56 37.92 45.18
C ASP A 124 -57.47 38.88 43.98
N ARG A 125 -58.48 39.74 43.79
CA ARG A 125 -58.64 40.63 42.63
C ARG A 125 -58.54 42.11 43.00
N GLY A 126 -58.61 42.44 44.29
CA GLY A 126 -58.63 43.81 44.80
C GLY A 126 -57.42 44.64 44.40
N GLU A 127 -56.22 44.09 44.61
CA GLU A 127 -54.97 44.82 44.35
C GLU A 127 -54.81 45.18 42.86
N ILE A 128 -54.99 44.19 41.98
CA ILE A 128 -54.90 44.40 40.53
C ILE A 128 -56.00 45.32 40.00
N SER A 129 -57.23 45.21 40.52
CA SER A 129 -58.33 46.08 40.11
C SER A 129 -58.13 47.53 40.58
N ARG A 130 -57.63 47.75 41.81
CA ARG A 130 -57.27 49.10 42.28
C ARG A 130 -56.14 49.68 41.44
N TYR A 131 -55.13 48.89 41.08
CA TYR A 131 -54.07 49.35 40.19
C TYR A 131 -54.62 49.79 38.82
N ALA A 132 -55.52 49.00 38.22
CA ALA A 132 -56.17 49.34 36.95
C ALA A 132 -56.90 50.69 37.03
N ARG A 133 -57.67 50.91 38.12
CA ARG A 133 -58.40 52.15 38.40
C ARG A 133 -57.48 53.34 38.68
N ASP A 134 -56.40 53.14 39.42
CA ASP A 134 -55.56 54.26 39.85
C ASP A 134 -54.59 54.70 38.73
N ASN A 135 -54.37 53.84 37.72
CA ASN A 135 -53.45 54.09 36.60
C ASN A 135 -54.13 54.20 35.23
N ASP A 136 -55.47 54.17 35.15
CA ASP A 136 -56.25 54.17 33.89
C ASP A 136 -55.68 53.20 32.84
N THR A 137 -55.49 51.94 33.26
CA THR A 137 -54.86 50.92 32.42
C THR A 137 -55.65 49.62 32.41
N VAL A 138 -55.69 48.97 31.25
CA VAL A 138 -56.30 47.65 31.09
C VAL A 138 -55.43 46.61 31.76
N ILE A 139 -56.01 45.72 32.55
CA ILE A 139 -55.29 44.64 33.22
C ILE A 139 -55.74 43.28 32.70
N VAL A 140 -54.81 42.33 32.66
CA VAL A 140 -55.07 40.95 32.25
C VAL A 140 -54.71 39.99 33.40
N GLN A 141 -55.72 39.49 34.10
CA GLN A 141 -55.55 38.57 35.23
C GLN A 141 -55.83 37.12 34.82
N GLY A 142 -54.98 36.17 35.22
CA GLY A 142 -55.15 34.74 34.95
C GLY A 142 -53.86 34.04 34.54
N PRO A 143 -53.88 32.77 34.13
CA PRO A 143 -55.07 31.95 33.98
C PRO A 143 -55.63 31.52 35.33
N PHE A 144 -56.96 31.42 35.42
CA PHE A 144 -57.64 30.77 36.54
C PHE A 144 -58.59 29.69 36.01
N LYS A 145 -58.91 28.71 36.85
CA LYS A 145 -59.84 27.64 36.48
C LYS A 145 -61.26 28.18 36.38
N LEU A 146 -61.92 27.91 35.26
CA LEU A 146 -63.34 28.23 35.07
C LEU A 146 -64.19 27.14 35.73
N LYS A 147 -65.35 27.52 36.29
CA LYS A 147 -66.28 26.56 36.92
C LYS A 147 -66.88 25.58 35.91
N GLN A 148 -67.02 26.02 34.67
CA GLN A 148 -67.51 25.27 33.52
C GLN A 148 -66.46 24.28 32.97
N GLY A 149 -65.25 24.27 33.54
CA GLY A 149 -64.11 23.52 33.04
C GLY A 149 -63.22 24.37 32.13
N GLY A 150 -61.94 24.01 32.07
CA GLY A 150 -60.93 24.79 31.35
C GLY A 150 -60.32 25.93 32.16
N CYS A 151 -59.57 26.79 31.49
CA CYS A 151 -58.91 27.96 32.06
C CYS A 151 -59.37 29.22 31.35
N GLY A 152 -59.39 30.33 32.07
CA GLY A 152 -59.74 31.63 31.50
C GLY A 152 -58.86 32.75 32.03
N ILE A 153 -58.90 33.86 31.32
CA ILE A 153 -58.20 35.09 31.63
C ILE A 153 -59.23 36.22 31.68
N ALA A 154 -59.20 37.01 32.74
CA ALA A 154 -60.06 38.18 32.91
C ALA A 154 -59.34 39.43 32.41
N VAL A 155 -59.92 40.08 31.42
CA VAL A 155 -59.54 41.41 30.97
C VAL A 155 -60.45 42.41 31.68
N ARG A 156 -59.87 43.42 32.34
CA ARG A 156 -60.65 44.50 32.96
C ARG A 156 -60.19 45.85 32.46
N ASN A 157 -61.13 46.65 31.96
CA ASN A 157 -60.88 47.97 31.41
C ASN A 157 -61.62 49.01 32.26
N PRO A 158 -60.91 49.95 32.91
CA PRO A 158 -61.54 50.96 33.72
C PRO A 158 -62.30 51.97 32.84
N VAL A 159 -63.51 52.32 33.25
CA VAL A 159 -64.36 53.30 32.58
C VAL A 159 -64.46 54.54 33.47
N TYR A 160 -64.28 55.70 32.85
CA TYR A 160 -64.47 57.00 33.49
C TYR A 160 -65.49 57.78 32.70
N LEU A 161 -66.41 58.44 33.40
CA LEU A 161 -67.32 59.42 32.82
C LEU A 161 -66.73 60.81 33.02
N GLU A 162 -66.94 61.65 32.03
CA GLU A 162 -66.45 63.03 32.00
C GLU A 162 -67.64 63.97 32.21
N ASP A 163 -67.54 64.86 33.21
CA ASP A 163 -68.57 65.85 33.46
C ASP A 163 -68.50 67.04 32.46
N GLU A 164 -69.46 67.96 32.53
CA GLU A 164 -69.51 69.16 31.66
C GLU A 164 -68.25 70.05 31.75
N ASN A 165 -67.42 69.89 32.80
CA ASN A 165 -66.18 70.63 33.03
C ASN A 165 -64.92 69.85 32.60
N GLY A 166 -65.06 68.63 32.07
CA GLY A 166 -63.95 67.77 31.67
C GLY A 166 -63.33 66.96 32.81
N GLN A 167 -63.94 66.91 33.99
CA GLN A 167 -63.44 66.14 35.12
C GLN A 167 -63.84 64.67 34.99
N LYS A 168 -62.83 63.78 34.94
CA LYS A 168 -63.05 62.33 34.90
C LYS A 168 -63.38 61.78 36.28
N SER A 169 -64.47 61.02 36.36
CA SER A 169 -64.88 60.25 37.55
C SER A 169 -64.91 58.76 37.22
N PHE A 170 -64.40 57.91 38.11
CA PHE A 170 -64.41 56.46 37.91
C PHE A 170 -65.84 55.93 37.98
N TRP A 171 -66.34 55.36 36.89
CA TRP A 171 -67.66 54.75 36.83
C TRP A 171 -67.63 53.29 37.22
N GLY A 172 -66.61 52.54 36.79
CA GLY A 172 -66.58 51.09 36.95
C GLY A 172 -65.64 50.39 35.99
N PHE A 173 -65.85 49.10 35.76
CA PHE A 173 -65.10 48.32 34.77
C PHE A 173 -66.01 47.72 33.71
N THR A 174 -65.49 47.61 32.48
CA THR A 174 -65.95 46.60 31.52
C THR A 174 -65.01 45.40 31.58
N ILE A 175 -65.58 44.20 31.50
CA ILE A 175 -64.86 42.97 31.80
C ILE A 175 -65.20 41.92 30.75
N VAL A 176 -64.18 41.24 30.26
CA VAL A 176 -64.33 40.07 29.39
C VAL A 176 -63.51 38.93 29.94
N ILE A 177 -64.11 37.76 30.07
CA ILE A 177 -63.43 36.53 30.45
C ILE A 177 -63.15 35.75 29.16
N LEU A 178 -61.88 35.65 28.78
CA LEU A 178 -61.41 34.94 27.58
C LEU A 178 -61.03 33.50 27.95
N LYS A 179 -61.41 32.53 27.10
CA LYS A 179 -61.06 31.11 27.28
C LYS A 179 -59.67 30.81 26.74
N VAL A 180 -58.90 30.04 27.50
CA VAL A 180 -57.56 29.57 27.15
C VAL A 180 -57.60 28.07 26.88
N PRO A 181 -57.13 27.58 25.71
CA PRO A 181 -56.39 28.30 24.67
C PRO A 181 -57.24 28.94 23.57
N ASP A 182 -58.58 28.87 23.62
CA ASP A 182 -59.49 29.23 22.52
C ASP A 182 -59.14 30.58 21.85
N ILE A 183 -58.84 31.62 22.65
CA ILE A 183 -58.48 32.97 22.16
C ILE A 183 -57.26 32.99 21.23
N PHE A 184 -56.31 32.07 21.39
CA PHE A 184 -55.10 31.97 20.56
C PHE A 184 -54.89 30.56 19.99
N SER A 185 -55.98 29.80 19.85
CA SER A 185 -55.98 28.39 19.45
C SER A 185 -55.25 28.18 18.11
N ALA A 186 -55.55 29.03 17.12
CA ALA A 186 -54.91 29.00 15.81
C ALA A 186 -53.38 29.13 15.87
N SER A 187 -52.86 30.03 16.71
CA SER A 187 -51.42 30.23 16.87
C SER A 187 -50.73 29.04 17.55
N VAL A 188 -51.36 28.46 18.59
CA VAL A 188 -50.76 27.34 19.34
C VAL A 188 -50.89 26.00 18.61
N GLU A 189 -51.93 25.81 17.82
CA GLU A 189 -52.07 24.67 16.89
C GLU A 189 -50.99 24.75 15.81
N ALA A 190 -50.83 25.91 15.17
CA ALA A 190 -49.78 26.12 14.18
C ALA A 190 -48.38 25.82 14.76
N LEU A 191 -48.06 26.29 15.98
CA LEU A 191 -46.79 25.94 16.63
C LEU A 191 -46.59 24.43 16.78
N SER A 192 -47.63 23.69 17.15
CA SER A 192 -47.58 22.23 17.28
C SER A 192 -47.37 21.54 15.92
N ASP A 193 -48.07 21.99 14.88
CA ASP A 193 -48.02 21.46 13.51
C ASP A 193 -46.67 21.73 12.84
N PHE A 194 -46.08 22.91 13.09
CA PHE A 194 -44.71 23.23 12.71
C PHE A 194 -43.66 22.44 13.52
N GLY A 195 -44.10 21.58 14.44
CA GLY A 195 -43.24 20.64 15.14
C GLY A 195 -42.54 21.24 16.35
N TYR A 196 -43.09 22.29 16.97
CA TYR A 196 -42.56 22.85 18.21
C TYR A 196 -43.27 22.29 19.44
N LYS A 197 -42.50 22.14 20.52
CA LYS A 197 -42.99 22.22 21.89
C LYS A 197 -42.95 23.69 22.28
N TYR A 198 -43.98 24.18 22.93
CA TYR A 198 -44.08 25.56 23.37
C TYR A 198 -44.60 25.67 24.81
N SER A 199 -44.27 26.78 25.46
CA SER A 199 -44.75 27.22 26.76
C SER A 199 -45.02 28.73 26.70
N LEU A 200 -46.25 29.13 26.99
CA LEU A 200 -46.68 30.52 27.06
C LEU A 200 -46.83 30.90 28.53
N GLN A 201 -46.21 32.00 28.92
CA GLN A 201 -46.18 32.50 30.28
C GLN A 201 -46.49 34.01 30.28
N LYS A 202 -46.98 34.53 31.39
CA LYS A 202 -47.16 35.98 31.59
C LYS A 202 -46.73 36.41 32.99
N SER A 203 -46.46 37.69 33.19
CA SER A 203 -46.25 38.26 34.53
C SER A 203 -47.49 38.05 35.41
N ALA A 204 -47.31 37.71 36.69
CA ALA A 204 -48.45 37.53 37.61
C ALA A 204 -49.30 38.82 37.71
N ALA A 205 -48.62 39.97 37.77
CA ALA A 205 -49.20 41.31 37.73
C ALA A 205 -48.30 42.27 36.92
N PRO A 206 -48.81 43.44 36.49
CA PRO A 206 -48.02 44.42 35.70
C PRO A 206 -46.72 44.90 36.36
N TRP A 207 -46.65 44.86 37.70
CA TRP A 207 -45.48 45.26 38.49
C TRP A 207 -44.65 44.09 39.01
N ASP A 208 -45.04 42.84 38.71
CA ASP A 208 -44.32 41.64 39.11
C ASP A 208 -43.46 41.11 37.95
N ASP A 209 -42.22 40.71 38.26
CA ASP A 209 -41.31 40.08 37.32
C ASP A 209 -41.41 38.54 37.34
N SER A 210 -42.26 37.98 38.19
CA SER A 210 -42.55 36.54 38.24
C SER A 210 -43.47 36.11 37.09
N TYR A 211 -43.12 35.01 36.42
CA TYR A 211 -43.87 34.46 35.31
C TYR A 211 -44.75 33.29 35.74
N GLU A 212 -46.04 33.38 35.44
CA GLU A 212 -47.01 32.32 35.61
C GLU A 212 -47.25 31.60 34.28
N TRP A 213 -47.42 30.28 34.36
CA TRP A 213 -47.68 29.46 33.19
C TRP A 213 -49.14 29.64 32.74
N VAL A 214 -49.32 30.06 31.49
CA VAL A 214 -50.63 30.29 30.88
C VAL A 214 -51.13 29.01 30.20
N TYR A 215 -50.36 28.55 29.22
CA TYR A 215 -50.69 27.38 28.41
C TYR A 215 -49.46 26.85 27.69
N GLY A 216 -49.47 25.59 27.26
CA GLY A 216 -48.36 25.06 26.48
C GLY A 216 -48.36 23.54 26.40
N SER A 217 -47.63 23.04 25.40
CA SER A 217 -47.37 21.59 25.27
C SER A 217 -46.58 21.00 26.44
N LYS A 218 -45.76 21.82 27.11
CA LYS A 218 -44.99 21.44 28.30
C LYS A 218 -44.68 22.70 29.10
N LYS A 219 -44.86 22.63 30.43
CA LYS A 219 -44.61 23.77 31.33
C LYS A 219 -43.17 24.28 31.27
N GLU A 220 -42.21 23.36 31.33
CA GLU A 220 -40.77 23.68 31.29
C GLU A 220 -40.08 23.01 30.10
N LEU A 221 -39.38 23.82 29.31
CA LEU A 221 -38.58 23.39 28.18
C LEU A 221 -37.09 23.47 28.53
N ASN A 222 -36.31 22.47 28.11
CA ASN A 222 -34.87 22.48 28.34
C ASN A 222 -34.18 23.25 27.22
N ASN A 223 -33.58 24.40 27.55
CA ASN A 223 -32.87 25.28 26.62
C ASN A 223 -33.70 25.73 25.41
N PRO A 224 -34.91 26.31 25.63
CA PRO A 224 -35.77 26.79 24.56
C PRO A 224 -35.20 28.05 23.90
N VAL A 225 -35.81 28.43 22.79
CA VAL A 225 -35.74 29.80 22.30
C VAL A 225 -36.85 30.60 22.97
N ILE A 226 -36.50 31.73 23.53
CA ILE A 226 -37.38 32.61 24.31
C ILE A 226 -37.62 33.88 23.50
N TYR A 227 -38.87 34.32 23.42
CA TYR A 227 -39.25 35.63 22.91
C TYR A 227 -40.25 36.28 23.87
N ASP A 228 -39.90 37.48 24.34
CA ASP A 228 -40.71 38.25 25.27
C ASP A 228 -41.44 39.36 24.51
N PHE A 229 -42.69 39.62 24.86
CA PHE A 229 -43.56 40.64 24.25
C PHE A 229 -44.54 41.21 25.27
N ASP A 230 -45.03 42.42 25.05
CA ASP A 230 -45.93 43.09 25.99
C ASP A 230 -47.37 43.18 25.45
N VAL A 231 -48.34 42.96 26.35
CA VAL A 231 -49.78 43.12 26.10
C VAL A 231 -50.35 43.99 27.22
N TYR A 232 -50.72 45.23 26.91
CA TYR A 232 -51.30 46.20 27.87
C TYR A 232 -50.57 46.32 29.22
N GLY A 233 -49.22 46.30 29.19
CA GLY A 233 -48.38 46.46 30.38
C GLY A 233 -48.05 45.15 31.12
N ASP A 234 -48.73 44.04 30.80
CA ASP A 234 -48.31 42.71 31.24
C ASP A 234 -47.20 42.17 30.32
N LYS A 235 -46.16 41.58 30.92
CA LYS A 235 -45.04 40.96 30.20
C LYS A 235 -45.41 39.53 29.86
N TRP A 236 -45.33 39.17 28.59
CA TRP A 236 -45.56 37.81 28.10
C TRP A 236 -44.27 37.20 27.60
N ARG A 237 -44.18 35.87 27.73
CA ARG A 237 -43.04 35.07 27.31
C ARG A 237 -43.52 33.86 26.55
N LEU A 238 -43.05 33.73 25.31
CA LEU A 238 -43.21 32.53 24.51
C LEU A 238 -41.88 31.78 24.43
N GLU A 239 -41.86 30.58 24.98
CA GLU A 239 -40.75 29.64 24.86
C GLU A 239 -41.09 28.58 23.81
N ILE A 240 -40.18 28.31 22.87
CA ILE A 240 -40.34 27.24 21.89
C ILE A 240 -39.10 26.35 21.77
N LEU A 241 -39.33 25.06 21.48
CA LEU A 241 -38.30 24.04 21.29
C LEU A 241 -38.73 23.07 20.18
N PRO A 242 -37.96 22.92 19.09
CA PRO A 242 -38.27 21.92 18.06
C PRO A 242 -38.39 20.51 18.67
N LYS A 243 -39.40 19.74 18.29
CA LYS A 243 -39.63 18.35 18.76
C LYS A 243 -38.43 17.45 18.43
N SER A 244 -37.72 17.73 17.33
CA SER A 244 -36.49 17.04 16.91
C SER A 244 -35.22 17.45 17.69
N GLY A 245 -35.29 18.53 18.48
CA GLY A 245 -34.11 19.25 18.98
C GLY A 245 -33.45 20.12 17.91
N PHE A 246 -32.39 20.83 18.29
CA PHE A 246 -31.66 21.75 17.40
C PHE A 246 -30.62 21.05 16.51
N TYR A 247 -30.34 19.77 16.72
CA TYR A 247 -29.40 18.97 15.93
C TYR A 247 -30.14 17.97 15.03
N ASN A 248 -29.69 17.81 13.79
CA ASN A 248 -30.13 16.70 12.96
C ASN A 248 -29.18 15.51 13.15
N ASN A 249 -29.47 14.67 14.14
CA ASN A 249 -28.63 13.53 14.49
C ASN A 249 -28.43 12.55 13.33
N ARG A 250 -29.41 12.40 12.41
CA ARG A 250 -29.28 11.50 11.26
C ARG A 250 -28.25 11.99 10.25
N TYR A 251 -28.25 13.29 9.96
CA TYR A 251 -27.29 13.88 9.03
C TYR A 251 -25.85 13.77 9.58
N LEU A 252 -25.64 14.10 10.86
CA LEU A 252 -24.33 13.96 11.50
C LEU A 252 -23.87 12.50 11.54
N LEU A 253 -24.79 11.54 11.71
CA LEU A 253 -24.47 10.11 11.65
C LEU A 253 -24.00 9.67 10.25
N TYR A 254 -24.70 10.10 9.18
CA TYR A 254 -24.27 9.78 7.81
C TYR A 254 -22.91 10.41 7.48
N LEU A 255 -22.68 11.65 7.92
CA LEU A 255 -21.38 12.32 7.78
C LEU A 255 -20.27 11.53 8.50
N PHE A 256 -20.53 11.03 9.71
CA PHE A 256 -19.58 10.20 10.47
C PHE A 256 -19.27 8.89 9.74
N ILE A 257 -20.28 8.14 9.29
CA ILE A 257 -20.09 6.86 8.60
C ILE A 257 -19.29 7.07 7.30
N GLY A 258 -19.68 8.05 6.47
CA GLY A 258 -18.96 8.38 5.24
C GLY A 258 -17.52 8.81 5.49
N GLY A 259 -17.31 9.63 6.53
CA GLY A 259 -15.98 10.05 6.96
C GLY A 259 -15.09 8.88 7.39
N VAL A 260 -15.60 7.96 8.21
CA VAL A 260 -14.84 6.78 8.66
C VAL A 260 -14.40 5.92 7.47
N ILE A 261 -15.29 5.72 6.48
CA ILE A 261 -14.94 4.98 5.26
C ILE A 261 -13.78 5.65 4.53
N ILE A 262 -13.82 6.98 4.36
CA ILE A 262 -12.75 7.75 3.72
C ILE A 262 -11.43 7.61 4.49
N VAL A 263 -11.47 7.72 5.82
CA VAL A 263 -10.28 7.57 6.68
C VAL A 263 -9.65 6.19 6.53
N LEU A 264 -10.48 5.12 6.50
CA LEU A 264 -10.00 3.76 6.32
C LEU A 264 -9.38 3.55 4.93
N LEU A 265 -9.99 4.10 3.87
CA LEU A 265 -9.44 4.04 2.51
C LEU A 265 -8.09 4.77 2.40
N LEU A 266 -7.98 5.98 2.95
CA LEU A 266 -6.73 6.74 2.99
C LEU A 266 -5.61 6.01 3.74
N THR A 267 -5.96 5.41 4.89
CA THR A 267 -5.02 4.63 5.71
C THR A 267 -4.55 3.37 4.96
N GLY A 268 -5.50 2.64 4.36
CA GLY A 268 -5.21 1.44 3.56
C GLY A 268 -4.35 1.73 2.33
N LEU A 269 -4.66 2.81 1.60
CA LEU A 269 -3.89 3.25 0.44
C LEU A 269 -2.45 3.62 0.82
N THR A 270 -2.29 4.34 1.94
CA THR A 270 -0.96 4.71 2.47
C THR A 270 -0.15 3.46 2.82
N ALA A 271 -0.75 2.48 3.50
CA ALA A 271 -0.10 1.21 3.83
C ALA A 271 0.29 0.42 2.56
N ALA A 272 -0.60 0.37 1.56
CA ALA A 272 -0.34 -0.30 0.29
C ALA A 272 0.83 0.32 -0.47
N LEU A 273 0.89 1.65 -0.57
CA LEU A 273 2.00 2.37 -1.23
C LEU A 273 3.35 2.11 -0.55
N ILE A 274 3.39 2.09 0.79
CA ILE A 274 4.60 1.76 1.54
C ILE A 274 5.04 0.32 1.23
N PHE A 275 4.10 -0.63 1.25
CA PHE A 275 4.36 -2.03 0.96
C PHE A 275 4.90 -2.24 -0.47
N ILE A 276 4.27 -1.63 -1.47
CA ILE A 276 4.69 -1.70 -2.87
C ILE A 276 6.10 -1.15 -3.04
N ASN A 277 6.42 -0.01 -2.42
CA ASN A 277 7.74 0.59 -2.51
C ASN A 277 8.84 -0.26 -1.86
N GLU A 278 8.55 -0.91 -0.72
CA GLU A 278 9.49 -1.84 -0.08
C GLU A 278 9.75 -3.07 -0.95
N ASN A 279 8.71 -3.66 -1.52
CA ASN A 279 8.83 -4.79 -2.43
C ASN A 279 9.64 -4.42 -3.67
N ARG A 280 9.37 -3.25 -4.28
CA ARG A 280 10.13 -2.76 -5.44
C ARG A 280 11.62 -2.65 -5.14
N LYS A 281 12.00 -2.19 -3.94
CA LYS A 281 13.41 -2.12 -3.52
C LYS A 281 14.03 -3.50 -3.33
N ASN A 282 13.28 -4.46 -2.76
CA ASN A 282 13.75 -5.83 -2.59
C ASN A 282 13.92 -6.52 -3.95
N PHE A 283 12.96 -6.39 -4.87
CA PHE A 283 13.06 -6.90 -6.23
C PHE A 283 14.25 -6.31 -6.96
N LYS A 284 14.47 -4.99 -6.88
CA LYS A 284 15.64 -4.37 -7.50
C LYS A 284 16.95 -4.94 -6.96
N ARG A 285 17.06 -5.18 -5.64
CA ARG A 285 18.26 -5.78 -5.04
C ARG A 285 18.49 -7.21 -5.53
N LEU A 286 17.44 -8.03 -5.57
CA LEU A 286 17.52 -9.42 -6.05
C LEU A 286 17.87 -9.50 -7.54
N ALA A 287 17.41 -8.54 -8.34
CA ALA A 287 17.69 -8.49 -9.78
C ALA A 287 19.16 -8.16 -10.12
N VAL A 288 19.88 -7.48 -9.24
CA VAL A 288 21.26 -6.98 -9.52
C VAL A 288 22.36 -7.64 -8.68
N THR A 289 22.00 -8.52 -7.75
CA THR A 289 22.98 -9.18 -6.84
C THR A 289 23.05 -10.67 -7.14
N ASP A 290 24.24 -11.26 -7.13
CA ASP A 290 24.42 -12.71 -7.20
C ASP A 290 24.02 -13.36 -5.86
N ALA A 291 23.10 -14.32 -5.92
CA ALA A 291 22.51 -14.92 -4.72
C ALA A 291 23.51 -15.72 -3.87
N LEU A 292 24.56 -16.28 -4.50
CA LEU A 292 25.54 -17.11 -3.81
C LEU A 292 26.60 -16.28 -3.08
N THR A 293 27.11 -15.24 -3.73
CA THR A 293 28.29 -14.48 -3.31
C THR A 293 27.97 -13.12 -2.67
N GLY A 294 26.78 -12.58 -2.96
CA GLY A 294 26.31 -11.30 -2.42
C GLY A 294 26.96 -10.05 -3.03
N ILE A 295 27.82 -10.20 -4.04
CA ILE A 295 28.31 -9.11 -4.89
C ILE A 295 27.37 -8.90 -6.09
N TYR A 296 27.62 -7.93 -6.97
CA TYR A 296 26.74 -7.72 -8.13
C TYR A 296 26.72 -8.97 -9.03
N ASN A 297 25.57 -9.28 -9.61
CA ASN A 297 25.53 -10.21 -10.74
C ASN A 297 25.96 -9.50 -12.02
N ARG A 298 26.08 -10.23 -13.14
CA ARG A 298 26.41 -9.64 -14.46
C ARG A 298 25.63 -8.38 -14.78
N HIS A 299 24.30 -8.42 -14.59
CA HIS A 299 23.44 -7.29 -14.91
C HIS A 299 23.72 -6.07 -14.02
N GLY A 300 23.85 -6.30 -12.71
CA GLY A 300 24.18 -5.25 -11.75
C GLY A 300 25.56 -4.63 -11.99
N PHE A 301 26.55 -5.46 -12.32
CA PHE A 301 27.89 -4.99 -12.63
C PHE A 301 27.88 -4.12 -13.90
N ASP A 302 27.27 -4.61 -14.99
CA ASP A 302 27.16 -3.89 -16.25
C ASP A 302 26.43 -2.55 -16.09
N GLU A 303 25.31 -2.52 -15.34
CA GLU A 303 24.54 -1.29 -15.07
C GLU A 303 25.40 -0.23 -14.36
N GLN A 304 26.15 -0.64 -13.32
CA GLN A 304 26.98 0.30 -12.54
C GLN A 304 28.18 0.82 -13.33
N VAL A 305 28.85 -0.05 -14.09
CA VAL A 305 29.99 0.33 -14.94
C VAL A 305 29.54 1.28 -16.05
N GLU A 306 28.44 0.96 -16.75
CA GLU A 306 27.90 1.85 -17.79
C GLU A 306 27.46 3.20 -17.23
N GLN A 307 26.83 3.21 -16.05
CA GLN A 307 26.44 4.45 -15.39
C GLN A 307 27.67 5.32 -15.07
N TYR A 308 28.72 4.72 -14.49
CA TYR A 308 29.95 5.44 -14.16
C TYR A 308 30.62 6.00 -15.42
N MET A 309 30.82 5.19 -16.46
CA MET A 309 31.48 5.61 -17.70
C MET A 309 30.69 6.70 -18.43
N ARG A 310 29.35 6.64 -18.41
CA ARG A 310 28.50 7.70 -18.99
C ARG A 310 28.64 9.03 -18.24
N GLN A 311 28.76 8.99 -16.92
CA GLN A 311 28.94 10.19 -16.10
C GLN A 311 30.37 10.74 -16.16
N ASN A 312 31.35 9.91 -16.51
CA ASN A 312 32.78 10.24 -16.46
C ASN A 312 33.54 9.82 -17.74
N PRO A 313 33.18 10.33 -18.93
CA PRO A 313 33.70 9.83 -20.21
C PRO A 313 35.20 10.09 -20.48
N GLN A 314 35.84 10.95 -19.70
CA GLN A 314 37.27 11.27 -19.85
C GLN A 314 38.11 10.82 -18.66
N LYS A 315 37.49 10.21 -17.65
CA LYS A 315 38.21 9.76 -16.47
C LYS A 315 38.77 8.36 -16.68
N HIS A 316 39.98 8.14 -16.18
CA HIS A 316 40.61 6.84 -16.23
C HIS A 316 39.92 5.85 -15.27
N CYS A 317 39.71 4.63 -15.74
CA CYS A 317 39.24 3.53 -14.91
C CYS A 317 39.77 2.19 -15.43
N VAL A 318 39.81 1.19 -14.55
CA VAL A 318 40.31 -0.15 -14.90
C VAL A 318 39.25 -1.20 -14.65
N VAL A 319 39.07 -2.09 -15.62
CA VAL A 319 38.33 -3.35 -15.45
C VAL A 319 39.32 -4.49 -15.35
N ALA A 320 39.09 -5.39 -14.41
CA ALA A 320 39.70 -6.70 -14.36
C ALA A 320 38.64 -7.80 -14.48
N MET A 321 38.96 -8.84 -15.23
CA MET A 321 38.23 -10.10 -15.30
C MET A 321 39.11 -11.20 -14.70
N LEU A 322 38.53 -12.08 -13.90
CA LEU A 322 39.27 -13.15 -13.24
C LEU A 322 38.42 -14.40 -13.09
N ASP A 323 39.09 -15.55 -13.12
CA ASP A 323 38.48 -16.86 -12.95
C ASP A 323 39.23 -17.67 -11.88
N ILE A 324 38.52 -18.60 -11.24
CA ILE A 324 39.15 -19.62 -10.39
C ILE A 324 39.86 -20.64 -11.29
N ASP A 325 41.16 -20.84 -11.06
CA ASP A 325 41.91 -21.81 -11.82
C ASP A 325 41.44 -23.24 -11.49
N ASP A 326 41.20 -24.04 -12.53
CA ASP A 326 40.73 -25.43 -12.43
C ASP A 326 39.42 -25.61 -11.65
N PHE A 327 38.52 -24.64 -11.71
CA PHE A 327 37.23 -24.71 -11.01
C PHE A 327 36.39 -25.94 -11.36
N LYS A 328 36.44 -26.40 -12.61
CA LYS A 328 35.76 -27.65 -13.01
C LYS A 328 36.33 -28.86 -12.27
N LEU A 329 37.65 -28.94 -12.12
CA LEU A 329 38.32 -29.99 -11.34
C LEU A 329 37.91 -29.93 -9.87
N VAL A 330 37.75 -28.73 -9.30
CA VAL A 330 37.24 -28.56 -7.93
C VAL A 330 35.83 -29.15 -7.79
N ASN A 331 34.92 -28.87 -8.74
CA ASN A 331 33.57 -29.45 -8.73
C ASN A 331 33.60 -30.96 -8.93
N ASP A 332 34.39 -31.45 -9.87
CA ASP A 332 34.45 -32.87 -10.24
C ASP A 332 35.05 -33.72 -9.10
N MET A 333 36.04 -33.20 -8.36
CA MET A 333 36.69 -33.92 -7.26
C MET A 333 35.98 -33.75 -5.91
N TYR A 334 35.46 -32.56 -5.60
CA TYR A 334 34.96 -32.22 -4.25
C TYR A 334 33.45 -31.95 -4.20
N GLY A 335 32.78 -31.97 -5.35
CA GLY A 335 31.34 -31.71 -5.48
C GLY A 335 30.97 -30.23 -5.53
N HIS A 336 29.77 -29.94 -6.05
CA HIS A 336 29.28 -28.57 -6.25
C HIS A 336 29.22 -27.73 -4.98
N ALA A 337 28.92 -28.33 -3.82
CA ALA A 337 28.91 -27.59 -2.55
C ALA A 337 30.29 -27.03 -2.17
N ALA A 338 31.37 -27.76 -2.48
CA ALA A 338 32.74 -27.30 -2.27
C ALA A 338 33.11 -26.20 -3.28
N GLY A 339 32.69 -26.34 -4.54
CA GLY A 339 32.80 -25.29 -5.56
C GLY A 339 32.10 -23.99 -5.14
N ASP A 340 30.88 -24.09 -4.63
CA ASP A 340 30.14 -22.96 -4.05
C ASP A 340 30.90 -22.31 -2.87
N GLY A 341 31.57 -23.12 -2.06
CA GLY A 341 32.48 -22.66 -1.01
C GLY A 341 33.65 -21.84 -1.55
N ALA A 342 34.29 -22.31 -2.62
CA ALA A 342 35.38 -21.58 -3.28
C ALA A 342 34.91 -20.24 -3.87
N LEU A 343 33.74 -20.22 -4.53
CA LEU A 343 33.13 -19.01 -5.08
C LEU A 343 32.81 -17.97 -3.98
N LYS A 344 32.21 -18.41 -2.87
CA LYS A 344 31.94 -17.55 -1.70
C LYS A 344 33.23 -16.99 -1.12
N LYS A 345 34.25 -17.84 -0.97
CA LYS A 345 35.54 -17.42 -0.41
C LYS A 345 36.24 -16.38 -1.28
N LEU A 346 36.21 -16.55 -2.60
CA LEU A 346 36.76 -15.56 -3.52
C LEU A 346 36.02 -14.24 -3.41
N ALA A 347 34.68 -14.26 -3.41
CA ALA A 347 33.88 -13.05 -3.26
C ALA A 347 34.12 -12.34 -1.92
N GLU A 348 34.30 -13.08 -0.83
CA GLU A 348 34.67 -12.53 0.48
C GLU A 348 36.06 -11.89 0.45
N SER A 349 37.05 -12.57 -0.13
CA SER A 349 38.40 -12.03 -0.32
C SER A 349 38.37 -10.74 -1.14
N MET A 350 37.58 -10.67 -2.22
CA MET A 350 37.37 -9.43 -2.98
C MET A 350 36.75 -8.32 -2.11
N LYS A 351 35.67 -8.61 -1.37
CA LYS A 351 35.01 -7.62 -0.50
C LYS A 351 35.91 -7.08 0.62
N GLN A 352 36.85 -7.89 1.10
CA GLN A 352 37.80 -7.50 2.15
C GLN A 352 39.00 -6.73 1.60
N TYR A 353 39.46 -7.10 0.40
CA TYR A 353 40.65 -6.53 -0.21
C TYR A 353 40.39 -5.19 -0.90
N PHE A 354 39.25 -5.06 -1.60
CA PHE A 354 38.91 -3.85 -2.35
C PHE A 354 38.09 -2.85 -1.51
N SER A 355 38.27 -1.55 -1.78
CA SER A 355 37.52 -0.49 -1.11
C SER A 355 36.04 -0.46 -1.52
N LYS A 356 35.21 0.29 -0.79
CA LYS A 356 33.77 0.39 -1.07
C LYS A 356 33.42 1.06 -2.41
N ASP A 357 34.37 1.79 -3.00
CA ASP A 357 34.20 2.50 -4.26
C ASP A 357 34.45 1.59 -5.48
N VAL A 358 35.03 0.41 -5.25
CA VAL A 358 35.25 -0.62 -6.29
C VAL A 358 33.98 -1.43 -6.49
N ILE A 359 33.56 -1.59 -7.74
CA ILE A 359 32.40 -2.40 -8.10
C ILE A 359 32.89 -3.83 -8.34
N LEU A 360 32.29 -4.79 -7.62
CA LEU A 360 32.62 -6.21 -7.70
C LEU A 360 31.44 -6.98 -8.28
N GLY A 361 31.70 -7.83 -9.28
CA GLY A 361 30.68 -8.60 -9.97
C GLY A 361 31.02 -10.07 -10.14
N ARG A 362 30.01 -10.93 -10.23
CA ARG A 362 30.11 -12.31 -10.73
C ARG A 362 29.30 -12.42 -12.01
N ASN A 363 29.96 -12.79 -13.11
CA ASN A 363 29.35 -12.84 -14.43
C ASN A 363 28.57 -14.14 -14.66
N GLY A 364 29.02 -15.23 -14.03
CA GLY A 364 28.45 -16.57 -14.11
C GLY A 364 29.54 -17.62 -13.91
N GLY A 365 29.19 -18.85 -13.49
CA GLY A 365 30.19 -19.90 -13.25
C GLY A 365 31.26 -19.46 -12.24
N ASP A 366 32.52 -19.55 -12.63
CA ASP A 366 33.72 -19.09 -11.91
C ASP A 366 34.23 -17.72 -12.35
N GLU A 367 33.49 -17.00 -13.20
CA GLU A 367 33.90 -15.71 -13.76
C GLU A 367 33.51 -14.53 -12.85
N PHE A 368 34.50 -13.73 -12.48
CA PHE A 368 34.36 -12.54 -11.66
C PHE A 368 34.90 -11.31 -12.38
N SER A 369 34.34 -10.16 -12.03
CA SER A 369 34.76 -8.86 -12.56
C SER A 369 34.99 -7.86 -11.44
N ILE A 370 35.96 -6.98 -11.66
CA ILE A 370 36.31 -5.88 -10.76
C ILE A 370 36.36 -4.62 -11.62
N PHE A 371 35.69 -3.57 -11.19
CA PHE A 371 35.79 -2.24 -11.79
C PHE A 371 36.30 -1.26 -10.75
N MET A 372 37.44 -0.65 -11.05
CA MET A 372 38.12 0.32 -10.21
C MET A 372 37.99 1.71 -10.86
N PRO A 373 37.22 2.64 -10.25
CA PRO A 373 37.09 4.00 -10.73
C PRO A 373 38.34 4.84 -10.44
N ASP A 374 38.51 5.93 -11.19
CA ASP A 374 39.49 6.97 -10.94
C ASP A 374 40.95 6.46 -10.80
N CYS A 375 41.35 5.51 -11.65
CA CYS A 375 42.69 4.89 -11.61
C CYS A 375 43.19 4.46 -12.98
N THR A 376 44.52 4.35 -13.13
CA THR A 376 45.22 3.88 -14.33
C THR A 376 45.76 2.46 -14.16
N ILE A 377 46.14 1.81 -15.28
CA ILE A 377 46.70 0.45 -15.28
C ILE A 377 48.02 0.35 -14.52
N VAL A 378 48.79 1.44 -14.49
CA VAL A 378 50.09 1.50 -13.82
C VAL A 378 49.90 1.48 -12.31
N GLU A 379 48.90 2.20 -11.81
CA GLU A 379 48.59 2.30 -10.39
C GLU A 379 48.02 1.00 -9.82
N VAL A 380 47.12 0.35 -10.55
CA VAL A 380 46.44 -0.86 -10.02
C VAL A 380 47.24 -2.15 -10.22
N LYS A 381 48.19 -2.18 -11.15
CA LYS A 381 48.93 -3.41 -11.49
C LYS A 381 49.65 -4.05 -10.28
N PRO A 382 50.40 -3.34 -9.43
CA PRO A 382 51.02 -3.93 -8.24
C PRO A 382 49.99 -4.51 -7.27
N PHE A 383 48.85 -3.84 -7.13
CA PHE A 383 47.78 -4.23 -6.23
C PHE A 383 47.02 -5.46 -6.71
N LEU A 384 46.72 -5.54 -8.01
CA LEU A 384 46.11 -6.72 -8.65
C LEU A 384 47.07 -7.92 -8.63
N LYS A 385 48.37 -7.69 -8.82
CA LYS A 385 49.37 -8.76 -8.71
C LYS A 385 49.39 -9.37 -7.31
N LYS A 386 49.43 -8.53 -6.27
CA LYS A 386 49.38 -8.99 -4.88
C LYS A 386 48.07 -9.74 -4.57
N PHE A 387 46.94 -9.29 -5.10
CA PHE A 387 45.66 -9.99 -4.96
C PHE A 387 45.71 -11.38 -5.61
N THR A 388 46.27 -11.50 -6.81
CA THR A 388 46.38 -12.79 -7.50
C THR A 388 47.29 -13.77 -6.76
N GLU A 389 48.40 -13.30 -6.18
CA GLU A 389 49.36 -14.14 -5.45
C GLU A 389 48.84 -14.64 -4.09
N GLU A 390 47.70 -14.13 -3.61
CA GLU A 390 47.08 -14.57 -2.36
C GLU A 390 46.55 -16.01 -2.47
N THR A 391 47.08 -16.90 -1.63
CA THR A 391 46.57 -18.28 -1.52
C THR A 391 45.24 -18.29 -0.79
N ARG A 392 44.22 -18.87 -1.41
CA ARG A 392 42.87 -18.94 -0.86
C ARG A 392 42.48 -20.39 -0.60
N ASN A 393 41.80 -20.62 0.52
CA ASN A 393 41.40 -21.96 0.95
C ASN A 393 39.88 -22.11 0.96
N PHE A 394 39.38 -23.22 0.42
CA PHE A 394 38.00 -23.68 0.61
C PHE A 394 37.99 -24.96 1.43
N TYR A 395 36.86 -25.25 2.07
CA TYR A 395 36.73 -26.42 2.94
C TYR A 395 35.82 -27.47 2.30
N CYS A 396 36.28 -28.71 2.27
CA CYS A 396 35.48 -29.88 1.91
C CYS A 396 35.64 -30.94 2.99
N LYS A 397 34.53 -31.43 3.56
CA LYS A 397 34.52 -32.48 4.60
C LYS A 397 35.45 -32.21 5.82
N GLY A 398 35.73 -30.93 6.13
CA GLY A 398 36.60 -30.54 7.24
C GLY A 398 38.07 -30.33 6.88
N GLU A 399 38.49 -30.64 5.66
CA GLU A 399 39.85 -30.41 5.16
C GLU A 399 39.92 -29.12 4.33
N ALA A 400 41.06 -28.42 4.42
CA ALA A 400 41.32 -27.19 3.68
C ALA A 400 42.07 -27.50 2.38
N HIS A 401 41.52 -27.03 1.25
CA HIS A 401 42.13 -27.13 -0.07
C HIS A 401 42.39 -25.74 -0.64
N THR A 402 43.52 -25.58 -1.31
CA THR A 402 43.95 -24.30 -1.88
C THR A 402 43.48 -24.15 -3.32
N PHE A 403 43.07 -22.96 -3.72
CA PHE A 403 42.84 -22.59 -5.11
C PHE A 403 43.59 -21.32 -5.48
N THR A 404 43.86 -21.17 -6.78
CA THR A 404 44.51 -19.99 -7.36
C THR A 404 43.54 -19.30 -8.32
N ILE A 405 43.88 -18.08 -8.73
CA ILE A 405 43.07 -17.31 -9.67
C ILE A 405 43.96 -16.79 -10.81
N SER A 406 43.38 -16.66 -11.99
CA SER A 406 43.99 -15.94 -13.11
C SER A 406 43.24 -14.64 -13.34
N LEU A 407 43.95 -13.56 -13.69
CA LEU A 407 43.35 -12.23 -13.82
C LEU A 407 43.87 -11.46 -15.06
N GLY A 408 42.97 -10.97 -15.89
CA GLY A 408 43.26 -10.06 -17.00
C GLY A 408 42.66 -8.68 -16.76
N PHE A 409 43.35 -7.61 -17.12
CA PHE A 409 42.83 -6.26 -16.88
C PHE A 409 43.17 -5.27 -17.99
N ALA A 410 42.31 -4.27 -18.16
CA ALA A 410 42.39 -3.25 -19.20
C ALA A 410 41.91 -1.89 -18.69
N GLU A 411 42.41 -0.82 -19.31
CA GLU A 411 42.18 0.56 -18.91
C GLU A 411 41.34 1.31 -19.94
N TYR A 412 40.39 2.09 -19.44
CA TYR A 412 39.65 3.09 -20.18
C TYR A 412 40.15 4.49 -19.80
N PRO A 413 40.16 5.47 -20.72
CA PRO A 413 39.80 5.37 -22.15
C PRO A 413 40.96 4.90 -23.06
N VAL A 414 42.10 4.49 -22.50
CA VAL A 414 43.34 4.22 -23.24
C VAL A 414 43.21 3.04 -24.22
N LEU A 415 42.65 1.91 -23.76
CA LEU A 415 42.58 0.66 -24.54
C LEU A 415 41.18 0.41 -25.13
N ALA A 416 40.19 1.20 -24.73
CA ALA A 416 38.80 1.05 -25.11
C ALA A 416 38.04 2.38 -25.08
N ASP A 417 37.05 2.51 -25.95
CA ASP A 417 36.16 3.67 -26.08
C ASP A 417 34.78 3.42 -25.45
N ASN A 418 34.46 2.18 -25.08
CA ASN A 418 33.20 1.78 -24.47
C ASN A 418 33.36 0.56 -23.56
N ARG A 419 32.36 0.27 -22.71
CA ARG A 419 32.37 -0.86 -21.76
C ARG A 419 32.63 -2.19 -22.45
N SER A 420 31.92 -2.50 -23.53
CA SER A 420 32.02 -3.81 -24.20
C SER A 420 33.43 -4.08 -24.71
N LYS A 421 34.08 -3.06 -25.29
CA LYS A 421 35.48 -3.15 -25.73
C LYS A 421 36.43 -3.29 -24.54
N LEU A 422 36.20 -2.55 -23.45
CA LEU A 422 37.01 -2.61 -22.23
C LEU A 422 36.98 -4.01 -21.58
N MET A 423 35.78 -4.58 -21.41
CA MET A 423 35.58 -5.95 -20.91
C MET A 423 36.31 -6.96 -21.81
N ARG A 424 36.15 -6.83 -23.14
CA ARG A 424 36.81 -7.73 -24.10
C ARG A 424 38.34 -7.67 -24.01
N CYS A 425 38.92 -6.49 -23.80
CA CYS A 425 40.36 -6.35 -23.59
C CYS A 425 40.81 -7.06 -22.30
N ALA A 426 40.08 -6.92 -21.20
CA ALA A 426 40.38 -7.62 -19.95
C ALA A 426 40.28 -9.15 -20.10
N ASP A 427 39.22 -9.65 -20.75
CA ASP A 427 39.02 -11.07 -21.06
C ASP A 427 40.17 -11.67 -21.90
N MET A 428 40.59 -10.95 -22.95
CA MET A 428 41.71 -11.38 -23.79
C MET A 428 43.02 -11.46 -23.00
N ALA A 429 43.24 -10.56 -22.04
CA ALA A 429 44.40 -10.62 -21.17
C ALA A 429 44.32 -11.79 -20.17
N LEU A 430 43.12 -12.10 -19.66
CA LEU A 430 42.86 -13.23 -18.76
C LEU A 430 43.16 -14.55 -19.46
N TYR A 431 42.68 -14.70 -20.70
CA TYR A 431 42.97 -15.87 -21.52
C TYR A 431 44.47 -16.10 -21.70
N GLU A 432 45.24 -15.03 -21.96
CA GLU A 432 46.70 -15.15 -22.08
C GLU A 432 47.39 -15.58 -20.78
N VAL A 433 46.89 -15.16 -19.62
CA VAL A 433 47.38 -15.68 -18.33
C VAL A 433 47.15 -17.18 -18.23
N LYS A 434 45.94 -17.65 -18.56
CA LYS A 434 45.61 -19.08 -18.51
C LYS A 434 46.50 -19.90 -19.44
N MET A 435 46.81 -19.38 -20.63
CA MET A 435 47.71 -20.02 -21.59
C MET A 435 49.18 -20.06 -21.16
N ARG A 436 49.60 -19.22 -20.20
CA ARG A 436 50.98 -19.15 -19.69
C ARG A 436 51.19 -19.94 -18.39
N GLY A 437 50.24 -20.79 -18.01
CA GLY A 437 50.34 -21.63 -16.82
C GLY A 437 49.51 -21.20 -15.63
N LYS A 438 48.56 -20.26 -15.80
CA LYS A 438 47.59 -19.81 -14.78
C LYS A 438 48.26 -19.11 -13.58
N ASN A 439 47.50 -18.87 -12.50
CA ASN A 439 47.98 -18.25 -11.25
C ASN A 439 48.78 -16.96 -11.46
N GLY A 440 48.22 -16.01 -12.20
CA GLY A 440 48.93 -14.79 -12.57
C GLY A 440 48.00 -13.66 -12.98
N CYS A 441 48.57 -12.48 -13.19
CA CYS A 441 47.83 -11.35 -13.72
C CYS A 441 48.54 -10.69 -14.91
N MET A 442 47.75 -10.13 -15.84
CA MET A 442 48.32 -9.41 -16.96
C MET A 442 47.43 -8.26 -17.44
N ALA A 443 48.09 -7.14 -17.76
CA ALA A 443 47.49 -6.02 -18.47
C ALA A 443 47.34 -6.34 -19.97
N TYR A 444 46.21 -5.99 -20.56
CA TYR A 444 46.01 -6.07 -22.02
C TYR A 444 47.05 -5.22 -22.76
N ARG A 445 47.56 -5.73 -23.89
CA ARG A 445 48.50 -5.03 -24.78
C ARG A 445 48.07 -5.19 -26.23
N GLU A 446 47.88 -4.07 -26.91
CA GLU A 446 47.51 -4.05 -28.34
C GLU A 446 48.64 -4.63 -29.21
N GLY A 447 48.30 -5.43 -30.22
CA GLY A 447 49.23 -5.95 -31.24
C GLY A 447 49.84 -7.36 -31.04
N LYS A 448 49.71 -8.02 -29.87
CA LYS A 448 50.29 -9.38 -29.65
C LYS A 448 49.43 -10.55 -30.13
N HIS A 449 48.17 -10.33 -30.52
CA HIS A 449 47.14 -11.37 -30.55
C HIS A 449 46.89 -12.09 -31.90
N ILE A 450 47.47 -11.65 -33.02
CA ILE A 450 47.17 -12.28 -34.33
C ILE A 450 47.75 -13.71 -34.45
N LYS A 451 48.78 -14.07 -33.65
CA LYS A 451 49.42 -15.40 -33.73
C LYS A 451 48.70 -16.52 -32.94
N SER A 452 47.81 -16.23 -31.99
CA SER A 452 47.17 -17.28 -31.16
C SER A 452 45.90 -17.87 -31.77
N ARG A 453 45.20 -17.14 -32.67
CA ARG A 453 43.99 -17.64 -33.33
C ARG A 453 44.23 -18.85 -34.24
N ALA A 454 45.42 -19.02 -34.81
CA ALA A 454 45.76 -20.20 -35.61
C ALA A 454 45.80 -21.50 -34.79
N LYS A 455 46.11 -21.41 -33.48
CA LYS A 455 46.05 -22.55 -32.55
C LYS A 455 44.63 -22.84 -32.03
N LEU A 456 43.67 -21.94 -32.27
CA LEU A 456 42.29 -22.03 -31.78
C LEU A 456 41.37 -22.91 -32.66
N GLY A 457 41.81 -23.29 -33.87
CA GLY A 457 40.91 -23.84 -34.90
C GLY A 457 40.67 -25.34 -34.85
N PHE A 458 41.41 -26.10 -34.05
CA PHE A 458 41.30 -27.56 -34.02
C PHE A 458 40.77 -28.02 -32.66
N ALA A 459 39.50 -28.44 -32.59
CA ALA A 459 39.05 -29.18 -31.43
C ALA A 459 39.82 -30.51 -31.35
N VAL A 460 40.10 -31.02 -30.15
CA VAL A 460 40.79 -32.32 -29.98
C VAL A 460 40.09 -33.44 -30.77
N LYS A 461 38.75 -33.39 -30.82
CA LYS A 461 37.94 -34.30 -31.63
C LYS A 461 38.18 -34.15 -33.14
N ASP A 462 38.38 -32.92 -33.62
CA ASP A 462 38.71 -32.65 -35.03
C ASP A 462 40.10 -33.20 -35.37
N ILE A 463 41.07 -33.06 -34.46
CA ILE A 463 42.42 -33.63 -34.65
C ILE A 463 42.31 -35.15 -34.77
N ILE A 464 41.67 -35.81 -33.80
CA ILE A 464 41.57 -37.28 -33.73
C ILE A 464 40.82 -37.86 -34.94
N ASN A 465 39.72 -37.22 -35.37
CA ASN A 465 38.90 -37.70 -36.49
C ASN A 465 39.53 -37.44 -37.86
N ASN A 466 40.45 -36.47 -37.96
CA ASN A 466 41.17 -36.18 -39.20
C ASN A 466 42.61 -36.76 -39.21
N LEU A 467 42.96 -37.62 -38.25
CA LEU A 467 44.23 -38.36 -38.31
C LEU A 467 44.25 -39.29 -39.53
N PRO A 468 45.36 -39.35 -40.29
CA PRO A 468 45.52 -40.28 -41.40
C PRO A 468 45.74 -41.69 -40.86
N GLY A 469 44.66 -42.41 -40.55
CA GLY A 469 44.67 -43.80 -40.10
C GLY A 469 43.61 -44.08 -39.04
N ALA A 470 43.26 -45.35 -38.87
CA ALA A 470 42.36 -45.76 -37.81
C ALA A 470 43.09 -45.67 -36.46
N PHE A 471 42.43 -45.09 -35.48
CA PHE A 471 43.00 -44.87 -34.16
C PHE A 471 42.09 -45.42 -33.09
N ILE A 472 42.67 -46.18 -32.16
CA ILE A 472 41.98 -46.77 -31.02
C ILE A 472 42.80 -46.58 -29.75
N VAL A 473 42.11 -46.38 -28.63
CA VAL A 473 42.71 -46.40 -27.29
C VAL A 473 41.99 -47.43 -26.47
N TYR A 474 42.73 -48.33 -25.82
CA TYR A 474 42.16 -49.35 -24.94
C TYR A 474 43.02 -49.54 -23.69
N ARG A 475 42.43 -50.16 -22.65
CA ARG A 475 43.10 -50.38 -21.37
C ARG A 475 44.22 -51.42 -21.51
N ALA A 476 45.40 -51.12 -20.96
CA ALA A 476 46.53 -52.04 -20.98
C ALA A 476 46.44 -53.05 -19.81
N ASP A 477 45.48 -53.96 -19.90
CA ASP A 477 45.23 -55.02 -18.92
C ASP A 477 45.01 -56.35 -19.66
N LYS A 478 45.55 -57.46 -19.12
CA LYS A 478 45.47 -58.78 -19.76
C LYS A 478 44.10 -59.42 -19.65
N GLU A 479 43.37 -59.10 -18.59
CA GLU A 479 42.04 -59.65 -18.29
C GLU A 479 40.92 -58.70 -18.75
N ASN A 480 41.21 -57.40 -18.89
CA ASN A 480 40.22 -56.38 -19.26
C ASN A 480 40.79 -55.28 -20.19
N ASP A 481 40.89 -55.57 -21.48
CA ASP A 481 41.38 -54.68 -22.54
C ASP A 481 40.27 -53.78 -23.13
N GLU A 482 39.50 -53.14 -22.25
CA GLU A 482 38.35 -52.32 -22.60
C GLU A 482 38.72 -51.19 -23.58
N ILE A 483 37.97 -51.08 -24.68
CA ILE A 483 38.10 -50.02 -25.68
C ILE A 483 37.53 -48.71 -25.11
N LEU A 484 38.38 -47.70 -24.99
CA LEU A 484 38.06 -46.38 -24.41
C LEU A 484 37.72 -45.33 -25.46
N LEU A 485 38.34 -45.41 -26.64
CA LEU A 485 38.17 -44.42 -27.71
C LEU A 485 38.45 -45.05 -29.08
N ALA A 486 37.69 -44.66 -30.09
CA ALA A 486 37.98 -44.93 -31.50
C ALA A 486 37.68 -43.67 -32.34
N ASN A 487 38.48 -43.43 -33.37
CA ASN A 487 38.21 -42.35 -34.33
C ASN A 487 37.27 -42.80 -35.46
N SER A 488 36.78 -41.83 -36.25
CA SER A 488 35.90 -42.10 -37.39
C SER A 488 36.50 -43.06 -38.43
N GLU A 489 37.83 -43.06 -38.59
CA GLU A 489 38.49 -43.95 -39.53
C GLU A 489 38.47 -45.41 -39.07
N LEU A 490 38.62 -45.69 -37.77
CA LEU A 490 38.43 -47.04 -37.25
C LEU A 490 37.00 -47.53 -37.46
N LEU A 491 36.00 -46.69 -37.16
CA LEU A 491 34.60 -47.02 -37.38
C LEU A 491 34.33 -47.34 -38.87
N ARG A 492 34.96 -46.60 -39.78
CA ARG A 492 34.89 -46.87 -41.22
C ARG A 492 35.50 -48.21 -41.59
N LEU A 493 36.69 -48.53 -41.07
CA LEU A 493 37.37 -49.80 -41.35
C LEU A 493 36.58 -51.01 -40.82
N THR A 494 35.96 -50.89 -39.65
CA THR A 494 35.16 -51.96 -39.05
C THR A 494 33.74 -52.06 -39.64
N GLY A 495 33.28 -51.04 -40.36
CA GLY A 495 31.93 -50.96 -40.92
C GLY A 495 30.87 -50.48 -39.93
N CYS A 496 31.27 -49.91 -38.79
CA CYS A 496 30.37 -49.36 -37.78
C CYS A 496 29.99 -47.91 -38.05
N LYS A 497 28.75 -47.55 -37.70
CA LYS A 497 28.23 -46.17 -37.80
C LYS A 497 28.65 -45.30 -36.62
N ASN A 498 28.82 -45.90 -35.45
CA ASN A 498 29.14 -45.19 -34.21
C ASN A 498 29.88 -46.09 -33.22
N MET A 499 30.35 -45.49 -32.12
CA MET A 499 31.08 -46.17 -31.05
C MET A 499 30.24 -47.26 -30.37
N ASP A 500 28.93 -47.06 -30.21
CA ASP A 500 28.06 -48.02 -29.54
C ASP A 500 27.96 -49.33 -30.30
N GLU A 501 27.87 -49.27 -31.63
CA GLU A 501 27.88 -50.44 -32.50
C GLU A 501 29.23 -51.18 -32.44
N LEU A 502 30.35 -50.42 -32.44
CA LEU A 502 31.69 -50.99 -32.25
C LEU A 502 31.80 -51.74 -30.92
N LEU A 503 31.39 -51.11 -29.82
CA LEU A 503 31.43 -51.70 -28.49
C LEU A 503 30.50 -52.91 -28.37
N ALA A 504 29.34 -52.89 -29.04
CA ALA A 504 28.40 -53.99 -29.02
C ALA A 504 28.95 -55.25 -29.68
N TYR A 505 29.53 -55.15 -30.90
CA TYR A 505 30.03 -56.35 -31.60
C TYR A 505 31.36 -56.85 -31.05
N THR A 506 32.18 -55.97 -30.47
CA THR A 506 33.45 -56.34 -29.84
C THR A 506 33.28 -56.79 -28.39
N GLY A 507 32.08 -56.69 -27.80
CA GLY A 507 31.92 -56.89 -26.35
C GLY A 507 32.83 -55.97 -25.52
N LYS A 508 33.11 -54.77 -26.06
CA LYS A 508 34.01 -53.74 -25.51
C LYS A 508 35.50 -54.09 -25.45
N SER A 509 35.94 -55.22 -26.00
CA SER A 509 37.32 -55.72 -25.85
C SER A 509 38.10 -55.59 -27.16
N PHE A 510 39.33 -55.08 -27.10
CA PHE A 510 40.23 -55.01 -28.25
C PHE A 510 40.53 -56.40 -28.83
N ARG A 511 40.72 -57.42 -27.99
CA ARG A 511 40.91 -58.82 -28.39
C ARG A 511 39.86 -59.31 -29.39
N ASN A 512 38.62 -58.85 -29.27
CA ASN A 512 37.52 -59.26 -30.15
C ASN A 512 37.53 -58.58 -31.52
N LEU A 513 38.43 -57.62 -31.75
CA LEU A 513 38.78 -57.14 -33.08
C LEU A 513 39.68 -58.12 -33.83
N ILE A 514 40.40 -59.00 -33.13
CA ILE A 514 41.35 -59.95 -33.73
C ILE A 514 40.62 -61.27 -34.07
N ARG A 515 40.94 -61.87 -35.23
CA ARG A 515 40.39 -63.16 -35.65
C ARG A 515 40.63 -64.24 -34.58
N PRO A 516 39.63 -65.07 -34.21
CA PRO A 516 39.70 -65.94 -33.03
C PRO A 516 40.93 -66.87 -32.95
N ASP A 517 41.40 -67.40 -34.07
CA ASP A 517 42.61 -68.25 -34.18
C ASP A 517 43.93 -67.48 -33.98
N GLU A 518 43.91 -66.15 -34.14
CA GLU A 518 45.09 -65.27 -34.01
C GLU A 518 45.15 -64.55 -32.65
N GLN A 519 44.10 -64.61 -31.83
CA GLN A 519 44.01 -63.83 -30.59
C GLN A 519 45.15 -64.13 -29.61
N GLU A 520 45.43 -65.42 -29.35
CA GLU A 520 46.42 -65.83 -28.36
C GLU A 520 47.85 -65.48 -28.81
N SER A 521 48.16 -65.68 -30.10
CA SER A 521 49.46 -65.34 -30.67
C SER A 521 49.70 -63.84 -30.70
N CYS A 522 48.69 -63.03 -31.05
CA CYS A 522 48.78 -61.58 -31.06
C CYS A 522 49.00 -61.01 -29.64
N GLN A 523 48.19 -61.45 -28.66
CA GLN A 523 48.36 -61.00 -27.27
C GLN A 523 49.73 -61.35 -26.70
N LYS A 524 50.22 -62.57 -26.98
CA LYS A 524 51.56 -63.00 -26.55
C LYS A 524 52.65 -62.13 -27.19
N SER A 525 52.50 -61.78 -28.46
CA SER A 525 53.44 -60.89 -29.18
C SER A 525 53.48 -59.48 -28.58
N ILE A 526 52.32 -58.84 -28.42
CA ILE A 526 52.20 -57.49 -27.83
C ILE A 526 52.89 -57.47 -26.47
N TRP A 527 52.50 -58.38 -25.56
CA TRP A 527 53.04 -58.38 -24.21
C TRP A 527 54.51 -58.79 -24.12
N SER A 528 55.00 -59.62 -25.04
CA SER A 528 56.44 -59.94 -25.11
C SER A 528 57.26 -58.71 -25.50
N GLN A 529 56.76 -57.88 -26.42
CA GLN A 529 57.44 -56.64 -26.83
C GLN A 529 57.45 -55.62 -25.68
N ILE A 530 56.30 -55.41 -25.01
CA ILE A 530 56.20 -54.46 -23.89
C ILE A 530 57.02 -54.92 -22.68
N ASN A 531 56.97 -56.21 -22.31
CA ASN A 531 57.76 -56.74 -21.20
C ASN A 531 59.27 -56.78 -21.50
N GLY A 532 59.65 -56.76 -22.79
CA GLY A 532 61.03 -56.59 -23.25
C GLY A 532 61.60 -55.18 -23.02
N GLY A 533 60.81 -54.25 -22.46
CA GLY A 533 61.23 -52.88 -22.16
C GLY A 533 60.90 -51.86 -23.27
N HIS A 534 60.19 -52.27 -24.33
CA HIS A 534 59.74 -51.37 -25.39
C HIS A 534 58.45 -50.66 -24.99
N SER A 535 58.33 -49.37 -25.31
CA SER A 535 57.07 -48.62 -25.11
C SER A 535 56.07 -48.83 -26.25
N ASN A 536 56.51 -49.41 -27.36
CA ASN A 536 55.71 -49.61 -28.57
C ASN A 536 55.64 -51.10 -28.88
N ASP A 537 54.54 -51.50 -29.52
CA ASP A 537 54.32 -52.84 -30.04
C ASP A 537 53.88 -52.78 -31.51
N TYR A 538 54.24 -53.82 -32.25
CA TYR A 538 53.94 -53.96 -33.66
C TYR A 538 53.41 -55.36 -33.94
N ILE A 539 52.21 -55.48 -34.50
CA ILE A 539 51.64 -56.77 -34.91
C ILE A 539 50.89 -56.67 -36.23
N PHE A 540 50.82 -57.80 -36.95
CA PHE A 540 49.93 -57.98 -38.08
C PHE A 540 48.83 -58.96 -37.68
N PHE A 541 47.57 -58.64 -37.97
CA PHE A 541 46.47 -59.54 -37.71
C PHE A 541 45.29 -59.31 -38.67
N HIS A 542 44.37 -60.26 -38.69
CA HIS A 542 43.11 -60.13 -39.41
C HIS A 542 42.06 -59.49 -38.51
N MET A 543 41.78 -58.21 -38.76
CA MET A 543 40.76 -57.46 -38.03
C MET A 543 39.36 -57.83 -38.51
N ARG A 544 38.51 -58.19 -37.56
CA ARG A 544 37.09 -58.52 -37.75
C ARG A 544 36.25 -57.26 -37.94
N LYS A 545 35.41 -57.27 -38.98
CA LYS A 545 34.38 -56.25 -39.23
C LYS A 545 33.04 -56.62 -38.60
N ALA A 546 32.16 -55.63 -38.48
CA ALA A 546 30.79 -55.80 -37.97
C ALA A 546 29.95 -56.79 -38.79
N ASP A 547 30.21 -56.92 -40.09
CA ASP A 547 29.56 -57.89 -40.99
C ASP A 547 30.12 -59.33 -40.89
N GLY A 548 31.13 -59.55 -40.04
CA GLY A 548 31.79 -60.84 -39.84
C GLY A 548 32.91 -61.16 -40.82
N THR A 549 33.19 -60.28 -41.80
CA THR A 549 34.35 -60.41 -42.68
C THR A 549 35.64 -59.93 -42.01
N TYR A 550 36.79 -60.23 -42.62
CA TYR A 550 38.11 -59.90 -42.08
C TYR A 550 38.93 -59.06 -43.05
N ILE A 551 39.72 -58.13 -42.51
CA ILE A 551 40.73 -57.36 -43.25
C ILE A 551 42.09 -57.48 -42.58
N SER A 552 43.15 -57.65 -43.37
CA SER A 552 44.51 -57.69 -42.86
C SER A 552 44.97 -56.27 -42.51
N VAL A 553 45.40 -56.07 -41.27
CA VAL A 553 45.82 -54.77 -40.77
C VAL A 553 47.21 -54.84 -40.13
N LEU A 554 47.92 -53.73 -40.19
CA LEU A 554 49.10 -53.45 -39.38
C LEU A 554 48.67 -52.63 -38.16
N ASP A 555 49.12 -53.08 -37.00
CA ASP A 555 48.94 -52.41 -35.71
C ASP A 555 50.26 -51.81 -35.25
N HIS A 556 50.22 -50.57 -34.80
CA HIS A 556 51.30 -49.92 -34.08
C HIS A 556 50.74 -49.34 -32.79
N GLY A 557 50.96 -50.06 -31.70
CA GLY A 557 50.57 -49.67 -30.36
C GLY A 557 51.67 -48.97 -29.59
N ARG A 558 51.27 -48.10 -28.66
CA ARG A 558 52.14 -47.46 -27.67
C ARG A 558 51.49 -47.48 -26.30
N ILE A 559 52.20 -48.00 -25.32
CA ILE A 559 51.74 -48.03 -23.93
C ILE A 559 52.11 -46.73 -23.19
N VAL A 560 51.17 -46.16 -22.44
CA VAL A 560 51.34 -44.90 -21.70
C VAL A 560 50.66 -45.00 -20.33
N ASP A 561 51.35 -44.55 -19.28
CA ASP A 561 50.76 -44.39 -17.94
C ASP A 561 50.06 -43.03 -17.83
N SER A 562 48.73 -43.04 -17.70
CA SER A 562 47.89 -41.84 -17.56
C SER A 562 47.47 -41.61 -16.11
N VAL A 563 47.53 -40.35 -15.66
CA VAL A 563 47.17 -39.92 -14.29
C VAL A 563 45.69 -40.19 -13.96
N HIS A 564 44.81 -40.29 -14.97
CA HIS A 564 43.36 -40.45 -14.75
C HIS A 564 42.82 -41.81 -15.23
N ASN A 565 43.44 -42.44 -16.24
CA ASN A 565 42.92 -43.65 -16.88
C ASN A 565 43.76 -44.91 -16.61
N GLY A 566 44.82 -44.80 -15.80
CA GLY A 566 45.78 -45.89 -15.59
C GLY A 566 46.63 -46.15 -16.84
N ARG A 567 47.12 -47.37 -17.00
CA ARG A 567 47.95 -47.76 -18.15
C ARG A 567 47.07 -48.07 -19.36
N VAL A 568 47.34 -47.44 -20.50
CA VAL A 568 46.55 -47.56 -21.74
C VAL A 568 47.42 -47.73 -22.96
N PHE A 569 46.90 -48.41 -23.98
CA PHE A 569 47.49 -48.47 -25.31
C PHE A 569 46.86 -47.42 -26.22
N TYR A 570 47.70 -46.65 -26.89
CA TYR A 570 47.35 -45.78 -28.02
C TYR A 570 47.78 -46.47 -29.30
N VAL A 571 46.83 -46.80 -30.17
CA VAL A 571 47.09 -47.71 -31.28
C VAL A 571 46.62 -47.12 -32.59
N MET A 572 47.52 -47.17 -33.57
CA MET A 572 47.24 -46.86 -34.97
C MET A 572 47.07 -48.15 -35.75
N ILE A 573 45.94 -48.30 -36.45
CA ILE A 573 45.62 -49.44 -37.30
C ILE A 573 45.60 -48.97 -38.76
N ILE A 574 46.30 -49.70 -39.62
CA ILE A 574 46.42 -49.38 -41.05
C ILE A 574 46.04 -50.60 -41.88
N ASP A 575 45.16 -50.42 -42.86
CA ASP A 575 44.82 -51.48 -43.83
C ASP A 575 46.04 -51.84 -44.68
N LEU A 576 46.45 -53.12 -44.58
CA LEU A 576 47.66 -53.62 -45.24
C LEU A 576 47.55 -53.57 -46.77
N LYS A 577 46.34 -53.79 -47.33
CA LYS A 577 46.13 -53.71 -48.78
C LYS A 577 46.31 -52.28 -49.29
N SER A 578 45.85 -51.31 -48.51
CA SER A 578 46.03 -49.88 -48.82
C SER A 578 47.49 -49.47 -48.72
N LEU A 579 48.23 -49.99 -47.74
CA LEU A 579 49.66 -49.76 -47.58
C LEU A 579 50.45 -50.35 -48.77
N GLN A 580 50.19 -51.61 -49.14
CA GLN A 580 50.81 -52.27 -50.29
C GLN A 580 50.49 -51.60 -51.63
N ARG A 581 49.24 -51.15 -51.85
CA ARG A 581 48.86 -50.48 -53.10
C ARG A 581 49.60 -49.17 -53.34
N HIS A 582 49.92 -48.42 -52.28
CA HIS A 582 50.52 -47.09 -52.40
C HIS A 582 52.03 -47.06 -52.12
N TYR A 583 52.56 -48.07 -51.42
CA TYR A 583 53.96 -48.13 -51.00
C TYR A 583 54.64 -49.48 -51.28
N GLY A 584 53.99 -50.39 -52.03
CA GLY A 584 54.46 -51.77 -52.27
C GLY A 584 55.89 -51.86 -52.78
N ASP A 585 56.28 -51.00 -53.73
CA ASP A 585 57.63 -50.95 -54.30
C ASP A 585 58.71 -50.54 -53.27
N CYS A 586 58.34 -49.88 -52.18
CA CYS A 586 59.24 -49.50 -51.08
C CYS A 586 59.27 -50.53 -49.93
N LEU A 587 58.26 -51.39 -49.82
CA LEU A 587 58.13 -52.38 -48.74
C LEU A 587 58.85 -53.70 -49.04
N GLU A 588 59.03 -54.04 -50.32
CA GLU A 588 59.89 -55.17 -50.74
C GLU A 588 61.39 -54.96 -50.43
N LEU A 589 61.81 -53.73 -50.06
CA LEU A 589 63.19 -53.40 -49.71
C LEU A 589 63.58 -53.71 -48.24
N VAL A 590 62.70 -54.30 -47.44
CA VAL A 590 62.97 -54.63 -46.01
C VAL A 590 62.89 -56.14 -45.70
N GLU A 591 62.61 -57.00 -46.67
CA GLU A 591 62.91 -58.44 -46.53
C GLU A 591 64.29 -58.77 -47.14
N LYS A 592 65.33 -58.54 -46.33
CA LYS A 592 66.59 -59.30 -46.37
C LYS A 592 67.16 -59.50 -44.99
#